data_AF-A0A7X7SI13-F1
#
_entry.id   AF-A0A7X7SI13-F1
#
_cell.length_a   1.000
_cell.length_b   1.000
_cell.length_c   1.000
_cell.angle_alpha   90.00
_cell.angle_beta   90.00
_cell.angle_gamma   90.00
#
_symmetry.space_group_name_H-M   'P 1'
#
loop_
_entity.id
_entity.type
_entity.pdbx_description
1 polymer ?
#
loop_
_entity_poly.entity_id
_entity_poly.type
_entity_poly.pdbx_seq_one_letter_code
_entity_poly.pdbx_strand_id
1 'polypeptide(L)' 'EFPALMLYGTTPVPGTVWHIPEAARLAMLDEYEQVDRGLYRRVAVEAGGVACWVYVAGPALASRLTPDRRLAHGVWK' A
#
# COMPACT_ATOMS: atom_id res chain seq x y z
N GLU A 1 -12.74 5.56 7.90
CA GLU A 1 -11.83 4.48 7.45
C GLU A 1 -11.01 5.00 6.28
N PHE A 2 -9.75 4.58 6.19
CA PHE A 2 -8.84 4.94 5.10
C PHE A 2 -8.77 3.79 4.09
N PRO A 3 -8.54 4.06 2.79
CA PRO A 3 -8.39 3.02 1.79
C PRO A 3 -7.11 2.22 2.06
N ALA A 4 -7.11 0.95 1.67
CA ALA A 4 -5.95 0.08 1.71
C ALA A 4 -5.76 -0.62 0.36
N LEU A 5 -4.52 -0.76 -0.07
CA LEU A 5 -4.18 -1.49 -1.29
C LEU A 5 -4.09 -2.99 -0.99
N MET A 6 -4.70 -3.83 -1.81
CA MET A 6 -4.58 -5.29 -1.71
C MET A 6 -4.00 -5.84 -3.00
N LEU A 7 -3.03 -6.76 -2.89
CA LEU A 7 -2.48 -7.49 -4.03
C LEU A 7 -3.47 -8.59 -4.48
N TYR A 8 -4.53 -8.17 -5.17
CA TYR A 8 -5.58 -9.06 -5.64
C TYR A 8 -6.08 -8.63 -7.03
N GLY A 9 -6.12 -9.58 -7.96
CA GLY A 9 -6.56 -9.37 -9.33
C GLY A 9 -5.51 -8.70 -10.22
N THR A 10 -5.95 -8.13 -11.35
CA THR A 10 -5.08 -7.59 -12.42
C THR A 10 -5.40 -6.13 -12.76
N THR A 11 -6.36 -5.51 -12.08
CA THR A 11 -6.79 -4.14 -12.38
C THR A 11 -5.72 -3.14 -11.92
N PRO A 12 -5.23 -2.24 -12.78
CA PRO A 12 -4.32 -1.18 -12.38
C PRO A 12 -4.96 -0.24 -11.35
N VAL A 13 -4.17 0.24 -10.38
CA VAL A 13 -4.57 1.24 -9.40
C VAL A 13 -3.78 2.53 -9.66
N PRO A 14 -4.42 3.68 -9.90
CA PRO A 14 -3.73 4.94 -10.09
C PRO A 14 -3.09 5.42 -8.78
N GLY A 15 -1.92 6.05 -8.87
CA GLY A 15 -1.20 6.57 -7.71
C GLY A 15 -0.05 7.51 -8.10
N THR A 16 0.67 8.00 -7.09
CA THR A 16 1.77 8.94 -7.26
C THR A 16 3.05 8.35 -6.66
N VAL A 17 4.16 8.46 -7.40
CA VAL A 17 5.48 8.11 -6.89
C VAL A 17 6.09 9.34 -6.23
N TRP A 18 6.55 9.17 -4.99
CA TRP A 18 7.23 10.22 -4.23
C TRP A 18 8.68 9.84 -4.00
N HIS A 19 9.58 10.80 -4.16
CA HIS A 19 10.98 10.64 -3.77
C HIS A 19 11.15 11.06 -2.31
N ILE A 20 11.67 10.16 -1.47
CA ILE A 20 11.89 10.39 -0.05
C ILE A 20 13.39 10.67 0.16
N PRO A 21 13.79 11.89 0.57
CA PRO A 21 15.20 12.29 0.59
C PRO A 21 16.10 11.53 1.57
N GLU A 22 15.51 10.92 2.61
CA GLU A 22 16.22 10.35 3.74
C GLU A 22 15.77 8.92 4.00
N ALA A 23 16.71 7.97 3.99
CA ALA A 23 16.43 6.57 4.29
C ALA A 23 15.84 6.36 5.70
N ALA A 24 16.17 7.20 6.68
CA ALA A 24 15.62 7.14 8.03
C ALA A 24 14.08 7.31 8.06
N ARG A 25 13.52 8.09 7.12
CA ARG A 25 12.06 8.28 7.03
C ARG A 25 11.34 6.99 6.61
N LEU A 26 12.04 6.09 5.93
CA LEU A 26 11.46 4.82 5.52
C LEU A 26 11.13 3.92 6.73
N ALA A 27 11.99 3.91 7.75
CA ALA A 27 11.73 3.18 9.00
C ALA A 27 10.55 3.80 9.79
N MET A 28 10.45 5.14 9.81
CA MET A 28 9.32 5.82 10.44
C MET A 28 7.98 5.52 9.73
N LEU A 29 8.00 5.39 8.40
CA LEU A 29 6.83 4.98 7.64
C LEU A 29 6.45 3.52 7.92
N ASP A 30 7.44 2.62 8.04
CA ASP A 30 7.17 1.21 8.42
C ASP A 30 6.52 1.12 9.81
N GLU A 31 6.97 1.92 10.76
CA GLU A 31 6.40 2.00 12.11
C GLU A 31 4.97 2.55 12.07
N TYR A 32 4.75 3.65 11.34
CA TYR A 32 3.43 4.25 11.17
C TYR A 32 2.43 3.27 10.54
N GLU A 33 2.85 2.54 9.50
CA GLU A 33 2.04 1.52 8.82
C GLU A 33 2.00 0.17 9.58
N GLN A 34 2.65 0.08 10.75
CA GLN A 34 2.68 -1.11 11.60
C GLN A 34 3.06 -2.38 10.83
N VAL A 35 4.14 -2.29 10.05
CA VAL A 35 4.65 -3.40 9.21
C VAL A 35 5.10 -4.57 10.08
N ASP A 36 5.74 -4.30 11.20
CA ASP A 36 6.19 -5.29 12.20
C ASP A 36 5.04 -6.09 12.83
N ARG A 37 3.86 -5.45 12.99
CA ARG A 37 2.63 -6.06 13.48
C ARG A 37 1.78 -6.70 12.39
N GLY A 38 2.22 -6.61 11.13
CA GLY A 38 1.52 -7.19 9.98
C GLY A 38 0.20 -6.50 9.64
N LEU A 39 0.00 -5.23 10.05
CA LEU A 39 -1.13 -4.44 9.61
C LEU A 39 -1.02 -4.14 8.11
N TYR A 40 0.15 -3.63 7.69
CA TYR A 40 0.55 -3.53 6.30
C TYR A 40 1.82 -4.36 6.03
N ARG A 41 2.16 -4.49 4.75
CA ARG A 41 3.43 -5.04 4.26
C ARG A 41 4.00 -4.08 3.23
N ARG A 42 5.32 -3.91 3.24
CA ARG A 42 6.02 -3.18 2.19
C ARG A 42 6.43 -4.12 1.06
N VAL A 43 6.13 -3.75 -0.17
CA VAL A 43 6.43 -4.54 -1.37
C VAL A 43 7.14 -3.67 -2.40
N ALA A 44 8.17 -4.24 -3.04
CA ALA A 44 8.86 -3.59 -4.16
C ALA A 44 8.01 -3.73 -5.42
N VAL A 45 7.80 -2.63 -6.12
CA VAL A 45 7.06 -2.59 -7.39
C VAL A 45 7.80 -1.72 -8.39
N GLU A 46 7.49 -1.90 -9.67
CA GLU A 46 7.85 -0.95 -10.71
C GLU A 46 6.61 -0.14 -11.10
N ALA A 47 6.71 1.18 -11.03
CA ALA A 47 5.64 2.09 -11.43
C ALA A 47 6.22 3.17 -12.34
N GLY A 48 5.75 3.23 -13.59
CA GLY A 48 6.23 4.21 -14.57
C GLY A 48 7.74 4.08 -14.88
N GLY A 49 8.28 2.87 -14.86
CA GLY A 49 9.71 2.62 -15.09
C GLY A 49 10.63 2.93 -13.91
N VAL A 50 10.06 3.22 -12.73
CA VAL A 50 10.81 3.51 -11.50
C VAL A 50 10.54 2.39 -10.48
N ALA A 51 11.62 1.80 -9.95
CA ALA A 51 11.53 0.90 -8.81
C ALA A 51 11.19 1.69 -7.54
N CYS A 52 10.11 1.32 -6.86
CA CYS A 52 9.64 1.99 -5.66
C CYS A 52 9.02 1.02 -4.65
N TRP A 53 8.77 1.54 -3.45
CA TRP A 53 8.09 0.79 -2.39
C TRP A 53 6.62 1.21 -2.32
N VAL A 54 5.75 0.25 -2.03
CA VAL A 54 4.33 0.48 -1.72
C VAL A 54 3.91 -0.33 -0.49
N TYR A 55 2.99 0.22 0.30
CA TYR A 55 2.34 -0.49 1.41
C TYR A 55 1.04 -1.15 0.94
N VAL A 56 0.92 -2.44 1.21
CA VAL A 56 -0.27 -3.24 0.91
C VAL A 56 -0.80 -3.87 2.18
N ALA A 57 -2.09 -4.18 2.21
CA ALA A 57 -2.75 -4.80 3.36
C ALA A 57 -1.99 -6.06 3.79
N GLY A 58 -1.54 -6.07 5.04
CA GLY A 58 -0.95 -7.21 5.71
C GLY A 58 -2.02 -8.15 6.27
N PRO A 59 -1.64 -9.29 6.85
CA PRO A 59 -2.59 -10.31 7.33
C PRO A 59 -3.62 -9.78 8.34
N ALA A 60 -3.22 -8.86 9.22
CA ALA A 60 -4.09 -8.31 10.24
C ALA A 60 -5.17 -7.40 9.64
N LEU A 61 -4.89 -6.73 8.51
CA LEU A 61 -5.85 -5.89 7.81
C LEU A 61 -6.65 -6.65 6.75
N ALA A 62 -6.00 -7.54 5.99
CA ALA A 62 -6.58 -8.22 4.84
C ALA A 62 -7.83 -9.04 5.20
N SER A 63 -7.86 -9.69 6.38
CA SER A 63 -9.02 -10.44 6.87
C SER A 63 -10.27 -9.58 7.10
N ARG A 64 -10.10 -8.26 7.21
CA ARG A 64 -11.18 -7.29 7.43
C ARG A 64 -11.64 -6.62 6.13
N LEU A 65 -10.91 -6.80 5.04
CA LEU A 65 -11.21 -6.21 3.74
C LEU A 65 -12.11 -7.16 2.94
N THR A 66 -13.35 -6.74 2.69
CA THR A 66 -14.30 -7.50 1.89
C THR A 66 -14.35 -6.97 0.45
N PRO A 67 -14.60 -7.83 -0.56
CA PRO A 67 -14.73 -7.40 -1.95
C PRO A 67 -15.83 -6.34 -2.18
N ASP A 68 -16.89 -6.35 -1.36
CA ASP A 68 -18.04 -5.44 -1.48
C ASP A 68 -17.68 -3.98 -1.22
N ARG A 69 -16.54 -3.72 -0.56
CA ARG A 69 -16.04 -2.36 -0.28
C ARG A 69 -14.95 -1.92 -1.25
N ARG A 70 -14.77 -2.65 -2.36
CA ARG A 70 -13.81 -2.30 -3.40
C ARG A 70 -14.19 -0.97 -4.04
N LEU A 71 -13.21 -0.06 -4.13
CA LEU A 71 -13.34 1.17 -4.89
C LEU A 71 -13.35 0.82 -6.39
N ALA A 72 -14.46 1.07 -7.08
CA ALA A 72 -14.70 0.66 -8.47
C ALA A 72 -13.62 1.12 -9.48
N HIS A 73 -12.84 2.15 -9.13
CA HIS A 73 -11.75 2.69 -9.94
C HIS A 73 -10.42 2.80 -9.19
N GLY A 74 -10.32 2.24 -7.98
CA GLY A 74 -9.11 2.37 -7.14
C GLY A 74 -8.81 3.80 -6.68
N VAL A 75 -9.70 4.77 -6.91
CA VAL A 75 -9.54 6.17 -6.50
C VAL A 75 -10.32 6.41 -5.22
N TRP A 76 -9.64 6.94 -4.21
CA TRP A 76 -10.26 7.44 -2.98
C TRP A 76 -10.48 8.96 -3.11
N LYS A 77 -11.67 9.43 -2.73
CA LYS A 77 -12.08 10.85 -2.76
C LYS A 77 -12.23 11.36 -1.33
#